data_AF-A0A9D6W6S7-F1
#
_entry.id   AF-A0A9D6W6S7-F1
#
_cell.length_a   1.000
_cell.length_b   1.000
_cell.length_c   1.000
_cell.angle_alpha   90.00
_cell.angle_beta   90.00
_cell.angle_gamma   90.00
#
_symmetry.space_group_name_H-M   'P 1'
#
loop_
_entity.id
_entity.type
_entity.pdbx_description
1 polymer ?
#
loop_
_entity_poly.entity_id
_entity_poly.type
_entity_poly.pdbx_seq_one_letter_code
_entity_poly.pdbx_strand_id
1 'polypeptide(L)'
;MADKPAEEPAWRPVLRTAGVWSWFAVYIGLLPLALSVGVNVLLVRQGFLEGIAPWQLLLGFAIAAYVAYGIREKIPLWSWVAAEPGYRRRQIRRHASQLARLARRAIRRPWYRRMLSEAVAREVGESVAELRKALRDKRASTELREPLDGLEALFDKHLGFMKYSVYVEYGLQIGLAVLAAFVLRESVVEAFKIPSGSMLPTLEVGDHIFVNKLAYGVRFPFSEWLPVKYSSPQRGDVIVFSSPKTGEDFIKRIVAVEGDRLEVQDDGTLRINGRTVPRCALSTVMTAERDDPRSRKAEFDVFVERLGGVTYAVRQYHDGSRGRSPAPGRSGYRDVGGGELLWVGGELPGRPYPRRGTEDARQGGYRVPSGHVFVMGDNRDNSNDSRFWGTVPVRRIKGKAMFIWWSNADRSVETERIGVSIQDDLDVDVRNLAAAQRECLAGLARPEPGAP
;
A
#
# COMPACT_ATOMS: atom_id res chain seq x y z
N MET A 1 -71.80 40.58 20.50
CA MET A 1 -70.47 40.42 19.88
C MET A 1 -69.46 40.28 21.00
N ALA A 2 -68.99 39.07 21.26
CA ALA A 2 -67.85 38.79 22.12
C ALA A 2 -67.20 37.52 21.57
N ASP A 3 -66.02 37.70 20.99
CA ASP A 3 -65.19 36.67 20.36
C ASP A 3 -64.67 35.68 21.41
N LYS A 4 -64.83 34.38 21.19
CA LYS A 4 -64.15 33.34 21.97
C LYS A 4 -62.74 33.15 21.40
N PRO A 5 -61.69 33.01 22.23
CA PRO A 5 -60.35 32.73 21.74
C PRO A 5 -60.28 31.31 21.15
N ALA A 6 -59.62 31.19 20.00
CA ALA A 6 -59.37 29.92 19.32
C ALA A 6 -58.46 29.01 20.17
N GLU A 7 -58.91 27.79 20.43
CA GLU A 7 -58.08 26.73 21.02
C GLU A 7 -56.95 26.35 20.07
N GLU A 8 -55.70 26.45 20.53
CA GLU A 8 -54.53 26.01 19.75
C GLU A 8 -54.52 24.48 19.59
N PRO A 9 -54.24 23.94 18.39
CA PRO A 9 -54.23 22.51 18.14
C PRO A 9 -53.01 21.79 18.77
N ALA A 10 -53.29 20.65 19.41
CA ALA A 10 -52.43 19.85 20.30
C ALA A 10 -51.13 19.23 19.70
N TRP A 11 -50.66 19.65 18.53
CA TRP A 11 -49.48 19.06 17.86
C TRP A 11 -48.15 19.75 18.19
N ARG A 12 -48.15 20.89 18.89
CA ARG A 12 -46.94 21.68 19.18
C ARG A 12 -45.92 21.07 20.18
N PRO A 13 -46.19 20.08 21.05
CA PRO A 13 -45.15 19.50 21.91
C PRO A 13 -44.17 18.58 21.16
N VAL A 14 -44.57 18.02 20.01
CA VAL A 14 -43.82 16.95 19.33
C VAL A 14 -42.61 17.46 18.56
N LEU A 15 -42.54 18.76 18.23
CA LEU A 15 -41.43 19.34 17.48
C LEU A 15 -40.20 19.70 18.33
N ARG A 16 -40.28 19.64 19.67
CA ARG A 16 -39.10 19.85 20.54
C ARG A 16 -38.23 18.61 20.72
N THR A 17 -38.71 17.41 20.37
CA THR A 17 -37.92 16.18 20.52
C THR A 17 -37.03 15.90 19.31
N ALA A 18 -37.38 16.40 18.11
CA ALA A 18 -36.62 16.17 16.88
C ALA A 18 -35.15 16.68 16.95
N GLY A 19 -34.89 17.74 17.72
CA GLY A 19 -33.53 18.25 17.94
C GLY A 19 -32.66 17.33 18.82
N VAL A 20 -33.25 16.67 19.82
CA VAL A 20 -32.53 15.80 20.77
C VAL A 20 -32.07 14.49 20.11
N TRP A 21 -32.85 13.98 19.14
CA TRP A 21 -32.55 12.72 18.46
C TRP A 21 -31.47 12.82 17.37
N SER A 22 -31.27 14.02 16.78
CA SER A 22 -30.19 14.26 15.82
C SER A 22 -28.81 14.18 16.49
N TRP A 23 -28.69 14.74 17.70
CA TRP A 23 -27.47 14.65 18.52
C TRP A 23 -27.18 13.23 19.00
N PHE A 24 -28.20 12.42 19.26
CA PHE A 24 -28.05 11.02 19.68
C PHE A 24 -27.46 10.14 18.56
N ALA A 25 -27.84 10.37 17.30
CA ALA A 25 -27.28 9.66 16.15
C ALA A 25 -25.80 10.01 15.89
N VAL A 26 -25.42 11.27 16.14
CA VAL A 26 -24.03 11.73 16.08
C VAL A 26 -23.20 11.10 17.21
N TYR A 27 -23.76 11.00 18.42
CA TYR A 27 -23.08 10.35 19.56
C TYR A 27 -22.87 8.85 19.36
N ILE A 28 -23.84 8.13 18.79
CA ILE A 28 -23.70 6.69 18.49
C ILE A 28 -22.67 6.43 17.36
N GLY A 29 -22.43 7.40 16.47
CA GLY A 29 -21.36 7.30 15.46
C GLY A 29 -19.96 7.66 16.00
N LEU A 30 -19.88 8.70 16.85
CA LEU A 30 -18.61 9.25 17.34
C LEU A 30 -18.07 8.51 18.57
N LEU A 31 -18.93 7.99 19.46
CA LEU A 31 -18.50 7.30 20.67
C LEU A 31 -17.75 5.98 20.38
N PRO A 32 -18.19 5.12 19.44
CA PRO A 32 -17.43 3.93 19.05
C PRO A 32 -16.13 4.28 18.31
N LEU A 33 -16.10 5.38 17.57
CA LEU A 33 -14.89 5.88 16.92
C LEU A 33 -13.87 6.35 17.97
N ALA A 34 -14.30 7.12 18.97
CA ALA A 34 -13.45 7.60 20.06
C ALA A 34 -12.96 6.46 20.97
N LEU A 35 -13.83 5.49 21.30
CA LEU A 35 -13.48 4.28 22.03
C LEU A 35 -12.52 3.39 21.22
N SER A 36 -12.74 3.26 19.91
CA SER A 36 -11.85 2.53 19.00
C SER A 36 -10.46 3.17 18.94
N VAL A 37 -10.38 4.50 18.82
CA VAL A 37 -9.09 5.22 18.84
C VAL A 37 -8.40 5.02 20.20
N GLY A 38 -9.12 5.15 21.32
CA GLY A 38 -8.56 4.95 22.66
C GLY A 38 -8.06 3.52 22.91
N VAL A 39 -8.84 2.51 22.51
CA VAL A 39 -8.47 1.09 22.66
C VAL A 39 -7.31 0.72 21.73
N ASN A 40 -7.29 1.22 20.50
CA ASN A 40 -6.17 0.97 19.58
C ASN A 40 -4.87 1.63 20.06
N VAL A 41 -4.92 2.86 20.59
CA VAL A 41 -3.77 3.52 21.21
C VAL A 41 -3.27 2.71 22.41
N LEU A 42 -4.17 2.16 23.24
CA LEU A 42 -3.82 1.33 24.38
C LEU A 42 -3.19 -0.02 23.96
N LEU A 43 -3.76 -0.70 22.96
CA LEU A 43 -3.30 -2.00 22.48
C LEU A 43 -1.95 -1.92 21.75
N VAL A 44 -1.72 -0.84 20.99
CA VAL A 44 -0.40 -0.55 20.39
C VAL A 44 0.63 -0.27 21.49
N ARG A 45 0.28 0.50 22.53
CA ARG A 45 1.17 0.77 23.66
C ARG A 45 1.51 -0.46 24.49
N GLN A 46 0.64 -1.46 24.52
CA GLN A 46 0.83 -2.73 25.23
C GLN A 46 1.48 -3.84 24.38
N GLY A 47 1.84 -3.56 23.11
CA GLY A 47 2.55 -4.50 22.23
C GLY A 47 1.70 -5.64 21.66
N PHE A 48 0.37 -5.58 21.76
CA PHE A 48 -0.52 -6.67 21.31
C PHE A 48 -0.75 -6.72 19.79
N LEU A 49 -0.38 -5.67 19.05
CA LEU A 49 -0.66 -5.51 17.62
C LEU A 49 0.61 -5.19 16.82
N GLU A 50 1.70 -5.93 17.05
CA GLU A 50 2.90 -5.82 16.23
C GLU A 50 2.59 -6.18 14.75
N GLY A 51 2.87 -5.26 13.83
CA GLY A 51 2.74 -5.47 12.39
C GLY A 51 1.42 -5.01 11.73
N ILE A 52 0.48 -4.44 12.48
CA ILE A 52 -0.76 -3.87 11.92
C ILE A 52 -0.65 -2.34 11.87
N ALA A 53 -0.66 -1.77 10.67
CA ALA A 53 -0.55 -0.33 10.48
C ALA A 53 -1.84 0.39 10.95
N PRO A 54 -1.77 1.60 11.54
CA PRO A 54 -2.93 2.31 12.08
C PRO A 54 -4.08 2.51 11.07
N TRP A 55 -3.75 2.71 9.79
CA TRP A 55 -4.76 2.87 8.73
C TRP A 55 -5.54 1.56 8.45
N GLN A 56 -4.97 0.39 8.73
CA GLN A 56 -5.67 -0.91 8.57
C GLN A 56 -6.78 -1.06 9.61
N LEU A 57 -6.58 -0.51 10.82
CA LEU A 57 -7.59 -0.46 11.87
C LEU A 57 -8.69 0.56 11.55
N LEU A 58 -8.33 1.72 11.00
CA LEU A 58 -9.28 2.72 10.52
C LEU A 58 -10.12 2.19 9.35
N LEU A 59 -9.51 1.44 8.42
CA LEU A 59 -10.21 0.79 7.31
C LEU A 59 -11.14 -0.32 7.83
N GLY A 60 -10.68 -1.15 8.77
CA GLY A 60 -11.51 -2.16 9.42
C GLY A 60 -12.72 -1.54 10.15
N PHE A 61 -12.52 -0.41 10.83
CA PHE A 61 -13.59 0.32 11.50
C PHE A 61 -14.54 0.98 10.50
N ALA A 62 -14.05 1.60 9.42
CA ALA A 62 -14.90 2.17 8.37
C ALA A 62 -15.76 1.11 7.69
N ILE A 63 -15.20 -0.08 7.44
CA ILE A 63 -15.94 -1.25 6.93
C ILE A 63 -16.98 -1.69 7.97
N ALA A 64 -16.60 -1.83 9.24
CA ALA A 64 -17.53 -2.21 10.31
C ALA A 64 -18.66 -1.18 10.50
N ALA A 65 -18.36 0.11 10.42
CA ALA A 65 -19.31 1.20 10.51
C ALA A 65 -20.24 1.26 9.28
N TYR A 66 -19.71 1.00 8.09
CA TYR A 66 -20.51 0.87 6.86
C TYR A 66 -21.44 -0.33 6.93
N VAL A 67 -20.95 -1.47 7.42
CA VAL A 67 -21.76 -2.68 7.68
C VAL A 67 -22.82 -2.38 8.75
N ALA A 68 -22.47 -1.72 9.86
CA ALA A 68 -23.42 -1.32 10.90
C ALA A 68 -24.47 -0.32 10.39
N TYR A 69 -24.09 0.62 9.53
CA TYR A 69 -24.99 1.54 8.87
C TYR A 69 -25.92 0.82 7.87
N GLY A 70 -25.40 -0.16 7.12
CA GLY A 70 -26.22 -1.03 6.26
C GLY A 70 -27.18 -1.92 7.07
N ILE A 71 -26.82 -2.28 8.30
CA ILE A 71 -27.65 -3.02 9.25
C ILE A 71 -28.68 -2.10 9.94
N ARG A 72 -28.52 -0.77 9.92
CA ARG A 72 -29.38 0.22 10.60
C ARG A 72 -30.87 0.04 10.32
N GLU A 73 -31.25 -0.32 9.09
CA GLU A 73 -32.66 -0.56 8.72
C GLU A 73 -33.24 -1.87 9.31
N LYS A 74 -32.40 -2.77 9.81
CA LYS A 74 -32.76 -4.09 10.35
C LYS A 74 -32.66 -4.19 11.88
N ILE A 75 -32.22 -3.13 12.58
CA ILE A 75 -32.11 -3.12 14.05
C ILE A 75 -33.50 -2.83 14.67
N PRO A 76 -34.00 -3.67 15.61
CA PRO A 76 -35.35 -3.56 16.18
C PRO A 76 -35.68 -2.18 16.78
N LEU A 77 -34.69 -1.47 17.33
CA LEU A 77 -34.85 -0.16 17.95
C LEU A 77 -35.41 0.92 16.99
N TRP A 78 -35.05 0.89 15.70
CA TRP A 78 -35.57 1.86 14.72
C TRP A 78 -37.04 1.61 14.35
N SER A 79 -37.49 0.35 14.40
CA SER A 79 -38.88 -0.02 14.14
C SER A 79 -39.85 0.49 15.21
N TRP A 80 -39.35 0.77 16.43
CA TRP A 80 -40.12 1.31 17.54
C TRP A 80 -40.37 2.82 17.42
N VAL A 81 -39.46 3.56 16.78
CA VAL A 81 -39.48 5.04 16.70
C VAL A 81 -40.30 5.55 15.51
N ALA A 82 -40.50 4.77 14.45
CA ALA A 82 -41.14 5.21 13.19
C ALA A 82 -42.51 4.56 12.91
N ALA A 83 -43.29 4.21 13.94
CA ALA A 83 -44.45 3.34 13.78
C ALA A 83 -45.79 4.07 13.52
N GLU A 84 -45.89 4.90 12.47
CA GLU A 84 -47.19 5.34 11.96
C GLU A 84 -48.03 4.13 11.46
N PRO A 85 -49.34 4.06 11.75
CA PRO A 85 -50.20 2.94 11.34
C PRO A 85 -50.22 2.68 9.83
N GLY A 86 -50.10 3.73 9.01
CA GLY A 86 -50.03 3.63 7.54
C GLY A 86 -48.67 3.16 7.00
N TYR A 87 -47.59 3.38 7.75
CA TYR A 87 -46.24 2.92 7.42
C TYR A 87 -46.13 1.39 7.57
N ARG A 88 -46.68 0.83 8.67
CA ARG A 88 -46.76 -0.63 8.90
C ARG A 88 -47.53 -1.39 7.81
N ARG A 89 -48.66 -0.85 7.32
CA ARG A 89 -49.46 -1.51 6.25
C ARG A 89 -48.70 -1.64 4.93
N ARG A 90 -47.94 -0.61 4.54
CA ARG A 90 -47.15 -0.63 3.29
C ARG A 90 -45.99 -1.63 3.37
N GLN A 91 -45.33 -1.71 4.52
CA GLN A 91 -44.22 -2.64 4.75
C GLN A 91 -44.68 -4.12 4.72
N ILE A 92 -45.79 -4.46 5.40
CA ILE A 92 -46.35 -5.82 5.42
C ILE A 92 -46.71 -6.27 3.99
N ARG A 93 -47.38 -5.41 3.22
CA ARG A 93 -47.74 -5.73 1.82
C ARG A 93 -46.51 -5.90 0.92
N ARG A 94 -45.45 -5.10 1.12
CA ARG A 94 -44.17 -5.25 0.39
C ARG A 94 -43.51 -6.58 0.72
N HIS A 95 -43.44 -6.94 2.01
CA HIS A 95 -42.86 -8.20 2.47
C HIS A 95 -43.62 -9.40 1.89
N ALA A 96 -44.95 -9.44 2.06
CA ALA A 96 -45.82 -10.45 1.49
C ALA A 96 -45.66 -10.58 -0.04
N SER A 97 -45.54 -9.45 -0.74
CA SER A 97 -45.32 -9.44 -2.19
C SER A 97 -43.93 -9.95 -2.61
N GLN A 98 -42.90 -9.75 -1.78
CA GLN A 98 -41.55 -10.29 -2.02
C GLN A 98 -41.52 -11.80 -1.76
N LEU A 99 -42.05 -12.25 -0.62
CA LEU A 99 -42.08 -13.66 -0.24
C LEU A 99 -42.89 -14.51 -1.24
N ALA A 100 -44.09 -14.05 -1.62
CA ALA A 100 -44.89 -14.72 -2.64
C ALA A 100 -44.19 -14.83 -4.00
N ARG A 101 -43.37 -13.82 -4.38
CA ARG A 101 -42.59 -13.85 -5.61
C ARG A 101 -41.44 -14.85 -5.52
N LEU A 102 -40.73 -14.92 -4.39
CA LEU A 102 -39.63 -15.85 -4.17
C LEU A 102 -40.14 -17.30 -4.13
N ALA A 103 -41.16 -17.60 -3.32
CA ALA A 103 -41.78 -18.91 -3.24
C ALA A 103 -42.29 -19.40 -4.61
N ARG A 104 -42.91 -18.52 -5.40
CA ARG A 104 -43.33 -18.85 -6.77
C ARG A 104 -42.15 -19.13 -7.71
N ARG A 105 -41.02 -18.43 -7.57
CA ARG A 105 -39.80 -18.70 -8.34
C ARG A 105 -39.21 -20.07 -7.98
N ALA A 106 -39.28 -20.48 -6.71
CA ALA A 106 -38.89 -21.82 -6.25
C ALA A 106 -39.60 -22.91 -7.03
N ILE A 107 -40.93 -22.82 -7.12
CA ILE A 107 -41.76 -23.86 -7.73
C ILE A 107 -41.59 -23.90 -9.25
N ARG A 108 -41.29 -22.75 -9.88
CA ARG A 108 -41.22 -22.62 -11.35
C ARG A 108 -39.86 -22.91 -11.96
N ARG A 109 -38.76 -22.68 -11.24
CA ARG A 109 -37.40 -22.90 -11.77
C ARG A 109 -37.06 -24.39 -11.65
N PRO A 110 -36.67 -25.08 -12.75
CA PRO A 110 -36.41 -26.51 -12.73
C PRO A 110 -35.38 -26.95 -11.68
N TRP A 111 -34.35 -26.14 -11.43
CA TRP A 111 -33.33 -26.39 -10.41
C TRP A 111 -33.91 -26.46 -8.98
N TYR A 112 -34.68 -25.46 -8.56
CA TYR A 112 -35.28 -25.42 -7.23
C TYR A 112 -36.43 -26.42 -7.07
N ARG A 113 -37.21 -26.65 -8.14
CA ARG A 113 -38.29 -27.64 -8.13
C ARG A 113 -37.79 -29.06 -7.89
N ARG A 114 -36.59 -29.42 -8.38
CA ARG A 114 -35.97 -30.73 -8.12
C ARG A 114 -35.58 -30.95 -6.66
N MET A 115 -35.39 -29.88 -5.89
CA MET A 115 -35.04 -29.94 -4.47
C MET A 115 -36.27 -30.09 -3.55
N LEU A 116 -37.48 -29.99 -4.10
CA LEU A 116 -38.74 -30.04 -3.35
C LEU A 116 -39.50 -31.31 -3.70
N SER A 117 -40.07 -31.98 -2.68
CA SER A 117 -41.03 -33.05 -2.93
C SER A 117 -42.30 -32.50 -3.59
N GLU A 118 -43.01 -33.35 -4.34
CA GLU A 118 -44.24 -32.93 -5.01
C GLU A 118 -45.34 -32.47 -4.04
N ALA A 119 -45.34 -33.00 -2.82
CA ALA A 119 -46.24 -32.56 -1.75
C ALA A 119 -45.90 -31.14 -1.29
N VAL A 120 -44.64 -30.89 -0.93
CA VAL A 120 -44.17 -29.58 -0.44
C VAL A 120 -44.38 -28.49 -1.49
N ALA A 121 -44.09 -28.79 -2.76
CA ALA A 121 -44.21 -27.78 -3.80
C ALA A 121 -45.67 -27.51 -4.23
N ARG A 122 -46.62 -28.42 -3.92
CA ARG A 122 -48.06 -28.14 -3.99
C ARG A 122 -48.49 -27.24 -2.84
N GLU A 123 -48.10 -27.59 -1.62
CA GLU A 123 -48.41 -26.85 -0.39
C GLU A 123 -47.91 -25.39 -0.46
N VAL A 124 -46.65 -25.17 -0.86
CA VAL A 124 -46.12 -23.80 -1.10
C VAL A 124 -46.90 -23.09 -2.22
N GLY A 125 -47.35 -23.83 -3.25
CA GLY A 125 -48.13 -23.26 -4.36
C GLY A 125 -49.50 -22.75 -3.91
N GLU A 126 -50.17 -23.51 -3.04
CA GLU A 126 -51.46 -23.17 -2.43
C GLU A 126 -51.32 -21.96 -1.50
N SER A 127 -50.34 -21.95 -0.59
CA SER A 127 -50.09 -20.81 0.30
C SER A 127 -49.70 -19.53 -0.45
N VAL A 128 -48.97 -19.64 -1.56
CA VAL A 128 -48.69 -18.49 -2.45
C VAL A 128 -49.97 -17.98 -3.13
N ALA A 129 -50.88 -18.87 -3.51
CA ALA A 129 -52.15 -18.49 -4.15
C ALA A 129 -53.06 -17.75 -3.15
N GLU A 130 -53.18 -18.27 -1.93
CA GLU A 130 -53.86 -17.67 -0.78
C GLU A 130 -53.32 -16.27 -0.47
N LEU A 131 -52.00 -16.13 -0.26
CA LEU A 131 -51.38 -14.84 0.05
C LEU A 131 -51.56 -13.82 -1.09
N ARG A 132 -51.48 -14.25 -2.35
CA ARG A 132 -51.74 -13.37 -3.51
C ARG A 132 -53.21 -12.95 -3.62
N LYS A 133 -54.15 -13.78 -3.18
CA LYS A 133 -55.57 -13.44 -3.10
C LYS A 133 -55.79 -12.35 -2.05
N ALA A 134 -55.22 -12.51 -0.86
CA ALA A 134 -55.24 -11.49 0.19
C ALA A 134 -54.56 -10.17 -0.23
N LEU A 135 -53.46 -10.24 -0.99
CA LEU A 135 -52.78 -9.05 -1.52
C LEU A 135 -53.62 -8.25 -2.53
N ARG A 136 -54.64 -8.84 -3.18
CA ARG A 136 -55.52 -8.12 -4.12
C ARG A 136 -56.53 -7.23 -3.42
N ASP A 137 -56.94 -7.59 -2.20
CA ASP A 137 -57.82 -6.73 -1.41
C ASP A 137 -57.01 -5.55 -0.85
N LYS A 138 -57.49 -4.33 -1.11
CA LYS A 138 -56.83 -3.08 -0.66
C LYS A 138 -57.25 -2.67 0.76
N ARG A 139 -58.34 -3.22 1.30
CA ARG A 139 -58.97 -2.75 2.56
C ARG A 139 -58.59 -3.61 3.77
N ALA A 140 -58.26 -4.89 3.57
CA ALA A 140 -58.04 -5.85 4.65
C ALA A 140 -56.55 -6.11 4.98
N SER A 141 -55.89 -5.15 5.64
CA SER A 141 -54.50 -5.36 6.09
C SER A 141 -54.35 -6.38 7.23
N THR A 142 -55.42 -6.62 7.99
CA THR A 142 -55.42 -7.56 9.12
C THR A 142 -55.53 -9.01 8.64
N GLU A 143 -56.25 -9.25 7.54
CA GLU A 143 -56.39 -10.55 6.87
C GLU A 143 -55.15 -11.00 6.11
N LEU A 144 -54.15 -10.13 5.97
CA LEU A 144 -52.87 -10.43 5.31
C LEU A 144 -51.88 -11.17 6.22
N ARG A 145 -52.07 -11.12 7.55
CA ARG A 145 -51.12 -11.69 8.52
C ARG A 145 -51.13 -13.20 8.50
N GLU A 146 -52.30 -13.82 8.65
CA GLU A 146 -52.41 -15.28 8.71
C GLU A 146 -51.87 -15.98 7.43
N PRO A 147 -52.20 -15.53 6.20
CA PRO A 147 -51.62 -16.14 4.99
C PRO A 147 -50.12 -15.83 4.83
N LEU A 148 -49.64 -14.72 5.39
CA LEU A 148 -48.23 -14.36 5.37
C LEU A 148 -47.45 -15.27 6.32
N ASP A 149 -47.89 -15.39 7.56
CA ASP A 149 -47.27 -16.22 8.61
C ASP A 149 -47.25 -17.69 8.19
N GLY A 150 -48.33 -18.19 7.56
CA GLY A 150 -48.39 -19.54 7.01
C GLY A 150 -47.38 -19.78 5.89
N LEU A 151 -47.23 -18.83 4.95
CA LEU A 151 -46.21 -18.94 3.90
C LEU A 151 -44.79 -18.78 4.47
N GLU A 152 -44.58 -17.92 5.46
CA GLU A 152 -43.30 -17.74 6.16
C GLU A 152 -42.87 -19.05 6.84
N ALA A 153 -43.78 -19.71 7.57
CA ALA A 153 -43.49 -21.00 8.22
C ALA A 153 -43.10 -22.09 7.22
N LEU A 154 -43.83 -22.21 6.10
CA LEU A 154 -43.51 -23.17 5.03
C LEU A 154 -42.21 -22.82 4.32
N PHE A 155 -41.98 -21.53 4.07
CA PHE A 155 -40.75 -21.05 3.46
C PHE A 155 -39.55 -21.34 4.35
N ASP A 156 -39.66 -21.15 5.66
CA ASP A 156 -38.58 -21.42 6.60
C ASP A 156 -38.32 -22.92 6.77
N LYS A 157 -39.37 -23.73 6.80
CA LYS A 157 -39.28 -25.19 6.93
C LYS A 157 -38.70 -25.87 5.68
N HIS A 158 -39.06 -25.41 4.48
CA HIS A 158 -38.76 -26.14 3.24
C HIS A 158 -37.92 -25.36 2.23
N LEU A 159 -37.85 -24.03 2.33
CA LEU A 159 -37.18 -23.14 1.38
C LEU A 159 -36.15 -22.23 2.05
N GLY A 160 -35.71 -22.56 3.27
CA GLY A 160 -34.71 -21.78 4.00
C GLY A 160 -33.39 -21.59 3.23
N PHE A 161 -33.04 -22.55 2.37
CA PHE A 161 -31.88 -22.47 1.47
C PHE A 161 -32.01 -21.41 0.35
N MET A 162 -33.24 -20.99 0.02
CA MET A 162 -33.51 -19.93 -0.96
C MET A 162 -33.53 -18.53 -0.37
N LYS A 163 -33.51 -18.38 0.97
CA LYS A 163 -33.00 -17.13 1.52
C LYS A 163 -31.59 -17.05 0.95
N TYR A 164 -31.35 -16.12 0.01
CA TYR A 164 -29.97 -15.73 -0.36
C TYR A 164 -29.32 -15.46 0.98
N SER A 165 -28.52 -16.42 1.42
CA SER A 165 -28.25 -16.51 2.84
C SER A 165 -27.52 -15.24 3.18
N VAL A 166 -27.97 -14.54 4.21
CA VAL A 166 -27.30 -13.32 4.68
C VAL A 166 -25.79 -13.59 4.83
N TYR A 167 -25.42 -14.82 5.20
CA TYR A 167 -24.04 -15.31 5.25
C TYR A 167 -23.33 -15.42 3.88
N VAL A 168 -24.04 -15.76 2.80
CA VAL A 168 -23.49 -15.78 1.43
C VAL A 168 -23.26 -14.36 0.91
N GLU A 169 -24.18 -13.42 1.19
CA GLU A 169 -23.98 -12.01 0.83
C GLU A 169 -22.78 -11.42 1.57
N TYR A 170 -22.70 -11.60 2.88
CA TYR A 170 -21.54 -11.18 3.67
C TYR A 170 -20.27 -11.92 3.27
N GLY A 171 -20.35 -13.23 3.02
CA GLY A 171 -19.20 -14.02 2.58
C GLY A 171 -18.64 -13.54 1.25
N LEU A 172 -19.51 -13.20 0.29
CA LEU A 172 -19.10 -12.63 -0.99
C LEU A 172 -18.47 -11.24 -0.83
N GLN A 173 -19.05 -10.37 -0.01
CA GLN A 173 -18.51 -9.03 0.25
C GLN A 173 -17.16 -9.07 0.95
N ILE A 174 -17.03 -9.89 2.00
CA ILE A 174 -15.79 -10.11 2.72
C ILE A 174 -14.75 -10.73 1.77
N GLY A 175 -15.14 -11.74 0.99
CA GLY A 175 -14.27 -12.36 0.00
C GLY A 175 -13.75 -11.36 -1.04
N LEU A 176 -14.63 -10.49 -1.56
CA LEU A 176 -14.24 -9.43 -2.49
C LEU A 176 -13.32 -8.39 -1.85
N ALA A 177 -13.58 -8.00 -0.60
CA ALA A 177 -12.72 -7.07 0.14
C ALA A 177 -11.33 -7.66 0.42
N VAL A 178 -11.27 -8.94 0.82
CA VAL A 178 -10.00 -9.66 1.02
C VAL A 178 -9.25 -9.79 -0.30
N LEU A 179 -9.94 -10.15 -1.39
CA LEU A 179 -9.33 -10.21 -2.73
C LEU A 179 -8.79 -8.85 -3.17
N ALA A 180 -9.56 -7.77 -2.98
CA ALA A 180 -9.11 -6.43 -3.30
C ALA A 180 -7.90 -6.01 -2.46
N ALA A 181 -7.92 -6.23 -1.14
CA ALA A 181 -6.79 -5.96 -0.26
C ALA A 181 -5.55 -6.78 -0.65
N PHE A 182 -5.74 -8.03 -1.05
CA PHE A 182 -4.68 -8.91 -1.54
C PHE A 182 -4.07 -8.38 -2.85
N VAL A 183 -4.89 -8.01 -3.83
CA VAL A 183 -4.42 -7.43 -5.10
C VAL A 183 -3.68 -6.10 -4.85
N LEU A 184 -4.21 -5.24 -3.98
CA LEU A 184 -3.56 -3.99 -3.61
C LEU A 184 -2.18 -4.25 -2.98
N ARG A 185 -2.09 -5.22 -2.07
CA ARG A 185 -0.83 -5.60 -1.39
C ARG A 185 0.20 -6.17 -2.36
N GLU A 186 -0.22 -7.01 -3.31
CA GLU A 186 0.71 -7.64 -4.25
C GLU A 186 1.16 -6.70 -5.36
N SER A 187 0.27 -5.84 -5.86
CA SER A 187 0.51 -5.06 -7.09
C SER A 187 0.77 -3.57 -6.87
N VAL A 188 0.37 -2.96 -5.75
CA VAL A 188 0.36 -1.50 -5.60
C VAL A 188 1.46 -0.99 -4.67
N VAL A 189 1.41 -1.34 -3.38
CA VAL A 189 2.34 -0.83 -2.37
C VAL A 189 2.80 -1.97 -1.47
N GLU A 190 4.10 -1.96 -1.15
CA GLU A 190 4.70 -2.86 -0.16
C GLU A 190 5.53 -2.08 0.86
N ALA A 191 5.50 -2.54 2.12
CA ALA A 191 6.29 -1.95 3.20
C ALA A 191 7.57 -2.77 3.40
N PHE A 192 8.71 -2.09 3.50
CA PHE A 192 10.01 -2.69 3.78
C PHE A 192 10.64 -2.08 5.02
N LYS A 193 11.40 -2.88 5.76
CA LYS A 193 12.31 -2.43 6.81
C LYS A 193 13.73 -2.47 6.28
N ILE A 194 14.51 -1.40 6.50
CA ILE A 194 15.89 -1.30 6.06
C ILE A 194 16.82 -2.01 7.06
N PRO A 195 17.51 -3.10 6.66
CA PRO A 195 18.33 -3.88 7.58
C PRO A 195 19.82 -3.50 7.55
N SER A 196 20.26 -2.68 6.57
CA SER A 196 21.66 -2.31 6.34
C SER A 196 21.79 -0.83 5.96
N GLY A 197 22.96 -0.25 6.24
CA GLY A 197 23.31 1.15 6.01
C GLY A 197 24.06 1.37 4.70
N SER A 198 23.90 0.47 3.73
CA SER A 198 24.44 0.66 2.37
C SER A 198 23.88 1.88 1.63
N MET A 199 22.75 2.41 2.11
CA MET A 199 22.09 3.60 1.60
C MET A 199 22.28 4.83 2.50
N LEU A 200 23.20 4.78 3.49
CA LEU A 200 23.53 5.95 4.29
C LEU A 200 24.15 7.06 3.42
N PRO A 201 23.81 8.35 3.64
CA PRO A 201 22.92 8.85 4.69
C PRO A 201 21.42 8.88 4.31
N THR A 202 21.06 8.59 3.05
CA THR A 202 19.67 8.64 2.56
C THR A 202 18.72 7.76 3.36
N LEU A 203 19.11 6.50 3.62
CA LEU A 203 18.34 5.57 4.44
C LEU A 203 19.19 5.00 5.56
N GLU A 204 18.63 5.00 6.75
CA GLU A 204 19.24 4.50 7.98
C GLU A 204 18.71 3.11 8.33
N VAL A 205 19.53 2.36 9.07
CA VAL A 205 19.16 1.01 9.53
C VAL A 205 18.02 1.15 10.52
N GLY A 206 16.86 0.54 10.27
CA GLY A 206 15.66 0.74 11.10
C GLY A 206 14.60 1.65 10.45
N ASP A 207 14.92 2.32 9.36
CA ASP A 207 13.89 2.99 8.55
C ASP A 207 12.88 1.96 8.01
N HIS A 208 11.61 2.34 8.03
CA HIS A 208 10.54 1.61 7.39
C HIS A 208 9.97 2.47 6.27
N ILE A 209 9.96 1.92 5.06
CA ILE A 209 9.63 2.63 3.84
C ILE A 209 8.44 2.00 3.15
N PHE A 210 7.70 2.81 2.39
CA PHE A 210 6.77 2.30 1.39
C PHE A 210 7.43 2.28 0.02
N VAL A 211 7.13 1.25 -0.75
CA VAL A 211 7.60 1.05 -2.12
C VAL A 211 6.40 1.04 -3.05
N ASN A 212 6.44 1.90 -4.06
CA ASN A 212 5.47 1.94 -5.15
C ASN A 212 5.82 0.85 -6.18
N LYS A 213 5.06 -0.24 -6.20
CA LYS A 213 5.22 -1.33 -7.18
C LYS A 213 4.68 -0.96 -8.56
N LEU A 214 3.78 0.02 -8.63
CA LEU A 214 3.23 0.49 -9.90
C LEU A 214 4.19 1.40 -10.66
N ALA A 215 5.21 1.97 -10.03
CA ALA A 215 6.05 3.04 -10.59
C ALA A 215 6.53 2.82 -12.05
N TYR A 216 6.75 1.56 -12.45
CA TYR A 216 7.22 1.19 -13.79
C TYR A 216 6.18 0.44 -14.64
N GLY A 217 5.07 0.00 -14.06
CA GLY A 217 4.04 -0.78 -14.75
C GLY A 217 3.11 -1.53 -13.81
N VAL A 218 2.11 -2.20 -14.37
CA VAL A 218 1.18 -3.06 -13.60
C VAL A 218 1.69 -4.49 -13.63
N ARG A 219 2.11 -5.00 -12.46
CA ARG A 219 2.52 -6.40 -12.29
C ARG A 219 1.33 -7.27 -11.91
N PHE A 220 1.21 -8.43 -12.56
CA PHE A 220 0.21 -9.41 -12.21
C PHE A 220 0.59 -10.10 -10.88
N PRO A 221 -0.34 -10.26 -9.92
CA PRO A 221 -0.05 -10.85 -8.62
C PRO A 221 0.70 -12.18 -8.74
N PHE A 222 1.66 -12.42 -7.83
CA PHE A 222 2.46 -13.66 -7.76
C PHE A 222 3.37 -13.99 -8.95
N SER A 223 3.57 -13.07 -9.90
CA SER A 223 4.38 -13.33 -11.10
C SER A 223 5.30 -12.17 -11.45
N GLU A 224 6.33 -12.43 -12.25
CA GLU A 224 7.14 -11.37 -12.87
C GLU A 224 6.47 -10.77 -14.13
N TRP A 225 5.27 -11.24 -14.49
CA TRP A 225 4.59 -10.79 -15.70
C TRP A 225 4.11 -9.34 -15.56
N LEU A 226 4.62 -8.49 -16.46
CA LEU A 226 4.35 -7.06 -16.50
C LEU A 226 3.63 -6.72 -17.82
N PRO A 227 2.30 -6.97 -17.93
CA PRO A 227 1.55 -6.77 -19.17
C PRO A 227 1.50 -5.31 -19.63
N VAL A 228 1.56 -4.36 -18.69
CA VAL A 228 1.49 -2.93 -18.97
C VAL A 228 2.72 -2.25 -18.39
N LYS A 229 3.66 -1.86 -19.25
CA LYS A 229 4.79 -1.00 -18.91
C LYS A 229 4.51 0.41 -19.43
N TYR A 230 4.46 1.39 -18.54
CA TYR A 230 4.19 2.79 -18.91
C TYR A 230 5.32 3.74 -18.52
N SER A 231 6.29 3.29 -17.72
CA SER A 231 7.48 4.06 -17.35
C SER A 231 8.70 3.15 -17.33
N SER A 232 9.88 3.74 -17.51
CA SER A 232 11.16 3.03 -17.40
C SER A 232 11.94 3.56 -16.20
N PRO A 233 12.75 2.72 -15.54
CA PRO A 233 13.63 3.16 -14.47
C PRO A 233 14.56 4.27 -14.96
N GLN A 234 14.68 5.33 -14.18
CA GLN A 234 15.50 6.49 -14.51
C GLN A 234 16.73 6.54 -13.63
N ARG A 235 17.76 7.28 -14.07
CA ARG A 235 18.92 7.56 -13.21
C ARG A 235 18.45 8.35 -11.98
N GLY A 236 19.08 8.10 -10.84
CA GLY A 236 18.71 8.72 -9.57
C GLY A 236 17.59 8.01 -8.81
N ASP A 237 16.78 7.17 -9.47
CA ASP A 237 15.71 6.41 -8.81
C ASP A 237 16.27 5.50 -7.70
N VAL A 238 15.71 5.59 -6.49
CA VAL A 238 15.94 4.59 -5.44
C VAL A 238 14.93 3.46 -5.56
N ILE A 239 15.42 2.24 -5.77
CA ILE A 239 14.57 1.07 -6.07
C ILE A 239 14.81 -0.07 -5.10
N VAL A 240 13.76 -0.86 -4.88
CA VAL A 240 13.86 -2.19 -4.28
C VAL A 240 13.81 -3.23 -5.39
N PHE A 241 14.72 -4.20 -5.37
CA PHE A 241 14.80 -5.26 -6.38
C PHE A 241 15.29 -6.57 -5.76
N SER A 242 14.97 -7.69 -6.39
CA SER A 242 15.53 -8.99 -6.02
C SER A 242 16.93 -9.15 -6.61
N SER A 243 17.92 -9.39 -5.75
CA SER A 243 19.33 -9.57 -6.11
C SER A 243 19.49 -10.68 -7.16
N PRO A 244 20.20 -10.43 -8.28
CA PRO A 244 20.48 -11.48 -9.27
C PRO A 244 21.30 -12.64 -8.69
N LYS A 245 22.09 -12.39 -7.63
CA LYS A 245 22.99 -13.35 -7.01
C LYS A 245 22.32 -14.24 -5.96
N THR A 246 21.58 -13.63 -5.02
CA THR A 246 21.01 -14.35 -3.86
C THR A 246 19.49 -14.48 -3.91
N GLY A 247 18.80 -13.67 -4.73
CA GLY A 247 17.34 -13.56 -4.73
C GLY A 247 16.79 -12.68 -3.61
N GLU A 248 17.61 -12.27 -2.64
CA GLU A 248 17.22 -11.40 -1.53
C GLU A 248 16.90 -9.98 -2.00
N ASP A 249 16.07 -9.27 -1.23
CA ASP A 249 15.67 -7.91 -1.57
C ASP A 249 16.72 -6.88 -1.19
N PHE A 250 17.14 -6.10 -2.17
CA PHE A 250 18.14 -5.05 -2.03
C PHE A 250 17.49 -3.71 -2.38
N ILE A 251 17.89 -2.67 -1.64
CA ILE A 251 17.60 -1.28 -1.98
C ILE A 251 18.87 -0.58 -2.42
N LYS A 252 18.85 0.03 -3.61
CA LYS A 252 19.98 0.77 -4.19
C LYS A 252 19.47 1.91 -5.08
N ARG A 253 20.35 2.85 -5.41
CA ARG A 253 20.09 3.92 -6.37
C ARG A 253 20.55 3.51 -7.77
N ILE A 254 19.72 3.79 -8.78
CA ILE A 254 20.10 3.61 -10.18
C ILE A 254 21.09 4.70 -10.58
N VAL A 255 22.29 4.29 -10.94
CA VAL A 255 23.34 5.21 -11.40
C VAL A 255 23.35 5.32 -12.92
N ALA A 256 23.23 4.19 -13.61
CA ALA A 256 23.23 4.14 -15.06
C ALA A 256 22.13 3.20 -15.58
N VAL A 257 21.53 3.54 -16.70
CA VAL A 257 20.44 2.79 -17.34
C VAL A 257 20.94 2.14 -18.63
N GLU A 258 20.11 1.29 -19.23
CA GLU A 258 20.38 0.65 -20.52
C GLU A 258 21.07 1.58 -21.54
N GLY A 259 22.17 1.09 -22.12
CA GLY A 259 22.92 1.80 -23.14
C GLY A 259 23.99 2.77 -22.60
N ASP A 260 23.91 3.16 -21.32
CA ASP A 260 24.89 4.05 -20.71
C ASP A 260 26.28 3.41 -20.61
N ARG A 261 27.30 4.25 -20.76
CA ARG A 261 28.69 3.95 -20.42
C ARG A 261 29.03 4.56 -19.07
N LEU A 262 29.37 3.74 -18.10
CA LEU A 262 29.73 4.13 -16.75
C LEU A 262 31.23 3.93 -16.49
N GLU A 263 31.86 4.94 -15.91
CA GLU A 263 33.20 4.88 -15.38
C GLU A 263 33.21 5.37 -13.93
N VAL A 264 33.92 4.66 -13.07
CA VAL A 264 34.19 5.09 -11.69
C VAL A 264 35.66 5.48 -11.63
N GLN A 265 35.92 6.75 -11.32
CA GLN A 265 37.26 7.29 -11.15
C GLN A 265 37.90 6.82 -9.84
N ASP A 266 39.22 7.00 -9.71
CA ASP A 266 39.99 6.54 -8.54
C ASP A 266 39.56 7.22 -7.23
N ASP A 267 39.02 8.44 -7.31
CA ASP A 267 38.43 9.23 -6.22
C ASP A 267 36.93 8.87 -5.95
N GLY A 268 36.43 7.83 -6.62
CA GLY A 268 35.04 7.39 -6.54
C GLY A 268 34.04 8.27 -7.29
N THR A 269 34.49 9.28 -8.04
CA THR A 269 33.63 10.13 -8.86
C THR A 269 33.11 9.37 -10.07
N LEU A 270 31.82 9.54 -10.38
CA LEU A 270 31.16 8.86 -11.48
C LEU A 270 31.28 9.65 -12.78
N ARG A 271 31.52 8.98 -13.90
CA ARG A 271 31.46 9.55 -15.25
C ARG A 271 30.53 8.71 -16.11
N ILE A 272 29.48 9.33 -16.64
CA ILE A 272 28.44 8.66 -17.43
C ILE A 272 28.44 9.25 -18.83
N ASN A 273 28.60 8.41 -19.85
CA ASN A 273 28.70 8.80 -21.26
C ASN A 273 29.77 9.90 -21.48
N GLY A 274 30.90 9.81 -20.76
CA GLY A 274 31.99 10.77 -20.81
C GLY A 274 31.78 12.06 -20.00
N ARG A 275 30.60 12.28 -19.39
CA ARG A 275 30.31 13.44 -18.54
C ARG A 275 30.45 13.10 -17.07
N THR A 276 31.23 13.89 -16.34
CA THR A 276 31.38 13.72 -14.88
C THR A 276 30.09 14.08 -14.18
N VAL A 277 29.62 13.22 -13.27
CA VAL A 277 28.47 13.49 -12.41
C VAL A 277 28.85 14.64 -11.45
N PRO A 278 28.15 15.78 -11.50
CA PRO A 278 28.46 16.91 -10.64
C PRO A 278 28.32 16.54 -9.15
N ARG A 279 29.31 16.90 -8.34
CA ARG A 279 29.33 16.65 -6.89
C ARG A 279 29.98 17.78 -6.11
N CYS A 280 29.53 17.99 -4.87
CA CYS A 280 30.06 18.98 -3.94
C CYS A 280 30.39 18.34 -2.60
N ALA A 281 31.58 18.59 -2.06
CA ALA A 281 31.94 18.15 -0.71
C ALA A 281 31.26 19.03 0.34
N LEU A 282 30.54 18.42 1.28
CA LEU A 282 29.80 19.10 2.34
C LEU A 282 30.51 19.08 3.69
N SER A 283 30.97 17.92 4.13
CA SER A 283 31.56 17.77 5.46
C SER A 283 32.30 16.44 5.56
N THR A 284 33.18 16.36 6.56
CA THR A 284 33.75 15.09 7.01
C THR A 284 33.09 14.77 8.35
N VAL A 285 32.47 13.60 8.45
CA VAL A 285 31.72 13.17 9.63
C VAL A 285 32.35 11.93 10.26
N MET A 286 32.41 11.91 11.58
CA MET A 286 32.86 10.76 12.36
C MET A 286 31.66 9.91 12.77
N THR A 287 31.48 8.75 12.15
CA THR A 287 30.34 7.88 12.41
C THR A 287 30.74 6.41 12.47
N ALA A 288 29.81 5.55 12.91
CA ALA A 288 29.99 4.12 12.96
C ALA A 288 30.38 3.58 11.57
N GLU A 289 31.46 2.81 11.53
CA GLU A 289 32.03 2.24 10.32
C GLU A 289 31.09 1.22 9.68
N ARG A 290 30.46 0.41 10.53
CA ARG A 290 29.43 -0.55 10.15
C ARG A 290 28.07 -0.07 10.65
N ASP A 291 27.06 -0.78 10.21
CA ASP A 291 25.65 -0.62 10.59
C ASP A 291 25.36 -1.04 12.05
N ASP A 292 26.33 -0.83 12.95
CA ASP A 292 26.27 -1.09 14.38
C ASP A 292 26.90 0.10 15.13
N PRO A 293 26.16 0.79 16.01
CA PRO A 293 26.70 1.86 16.86
C PRO A 293 27.90 1.45 17.73
N ARG A 294 28.08 0.15 17.99
CA ARG A 294 29.24 -0.39 18.72
C ARG A 294 30.46 -0.62 17.85
N SER A 295 30.33 -0.48 16.53
CA SER A 295 31.46 -0.60 15.62
C SER A 295 32.44 0.55 15.80
N ARG A 296 33.68 0.36 15.33
CA ARG A 296 34.67 1.44 15.33
C ARG A 296 34.11 2.63 14.56
N LYS A 297 34.40 3.84 15.03
CA LYS A 297 34.10 5.05 14.26
C LYS A 297 35.17 5.25 13.20
N ALA A 298 34.75 5.75 12.04
CA ALA A 298 35.64 6.15 10.96
C ALA A 298 35.17 7.51 10.41
N GLU A 299 36.10 8.21 9.79
CA GLU A 299 35.84 9.49 9.12
C GLU A 299 35.26 9.21 7.73
N PHE A 300 34.16 9.88 7.40
CA PHE A 300 33.52 9.79 6.10
C PHE A 300 33.34 11.18 5.52
N ASP A 301 33.77 11.38 4.28
CA ASP A 301 33.44 12.56 3.50
C ASP A 301 32.03 12.40 2.93
N VAL A 302 31.19 13.41 3.20
CA VAL A 302 29.83 13.52 2.68
C VAL A 302 29.83 14.46 1.50
N PHE A 303 29.23 14.01 0.40
CA PHE A 303 29.08 14.76 -0.82
C PHE A 303 27.62 14.84 -1.21
N VAL A 304 27.27 15.92 -1.89
CA VAL A 304 25.99 16.07 -2.59
C VAL A 304 26.24 15.89 -4.06
N GLU A 305 25.54 14.94 -4.69
CA GLU A 305 25.60 14.68 -6.11
C GLU A 305 24.28 15.04 -6.77
N ARG A 306 24.32 15.41 -8.05
CA ARG A 306 23.11 15.54 -8.89
C ARG A 306 23.15 14.55 -10.04
N LEU A 307 22.12 13.70 -10.13
CA LEU A 307 22.00 12.69 -11.17
C LEU A 307 20.54 12.49 -11.55
N GLY A 308 20.23 12.46 -12.85
CA GLY A 308 18.86 12.18 -13.31
C GLY A 308 17.82 13.21 -12.85
N GLY A 309 18.25 14.46 -12.66
CA GLY A 309 17.39 15.54 -12.19
C GLY A 309 17.19 15.58 -10.67
N VAL A 310 17.71 14.61 -9.91
CA VAL A 310 17.62 14.58 -8.45
C VAL A 310 18.97 14.82 -7.79
N THR A 311 18.95 15.53 -6.67
CA THR A 311 20.09 15.82 -5.80
C THR A 311 20.03 14.92 -4.57
N TYR A 312 21.12 14.23 -4.23
CA TYR A 312 21.16 13.32 -3.08
C TYR A 312 22.54 13.32 -2.42
N ALA A 313 22.58 12.91 -1.16
CA ALA A 313 23.83 12.78 -0.42
C ALA A 313 24.43 11.39 -0.59
N VAL A 314 25.75 11.34 -0.67
CA VAL A 314 26.56 10.13 -0.65
C VAL A 314 27.67 10.29 0.37
N ARG A 315 28.18 9.18 0.89
CA ARG A 315 29.35 9.19 1.78
C ARG A 315 30.41 8.20 1.34
N GLN A 316 31.67 8.58 1.55
CA GLN A 316 32.88 7.80 1.25
C GLN A 316 33.83 7.89 2.45
N TYR A 317 34.73 6.93 2.65
CA TYR A 317 35.76 7.08 3.68
C TYR A 317 36.64 8.29 3.40
N HIS A 318 36.97 9.03 4.46
CA HIS A 318 37.94 10.11 4.38
C HIS A 318 39.32 9.54 4.05
N ASP A 319 40.07 10.21 3.18
CA ASP A 319 41.37 9.74 2.69
C ASP A 319 42.30 9.32 3.86
N GLY A 320 42.88 8.12 3.77
CA GLY A 320 43.73 7.53 4.81
C GLY A 320 43.03 6.71 5.91
N SER A 321 41.71 6.79 6.08
CA SER A 321 41.00 6.04 7.14
C SER A 321 40.79 4.54 6.83
N ARG A 322 40.80 4.15 5.54
CA ARG A 322 41.17 2.81 5.03
C ARG A 322 41.69 2.97 3.59
N GLY A 323 42.81 2.32 3.26
CA GLY A 323 43.53 2.54 2.00
C GLY A 323 42.63 2.41 0.77
N ARG A 324 42.56 3.48 -0.03
CA ARG A 324 41.85 3.69 -1.32
C ARG A 324 40.46 3.04 -1.39
N SER A 325 39.42 3.85 -1.67
CA SER A 325 38.11 3.38 -2.14
C SER A 325 38.30 2.15 -3.02
N PRO A 326 37.50 1.08 -2.89
CA PRO A 326 37.66 -0.11 -3.70
C PRO A 326 37.40 0.27 -5.16
N ALA A 327 38.44 0.74 -5.83
CA ALA A 327 38.52 0.80 -7.26
C ALA A 327 38.24 -0.62 -7.73
N PRO A 328 37.36 -0.80 -8.72
CA PRO A 328 37.02 -2.12 -9.20
C PRO A 328 38.30 -2.86 -9.57
N GLY A 329 38.65 -3.89 -8.79
CA GLY A 329 39.83 -4.73 -8.99
C GLY A 329 41.03 -4.53 -8.05
N ARG A 330 41.02 -3.62 -7.07
CA ARG A 330 42.14 -3.48 -6.09
C ARG A 330 41.87 -4.01 -4.68
N SER A 331 40.63 -4.08 -4.23
CA SER A 331 40.32 -4.59 -2.89
C SER A 331 40.22 -6.12 -2.90
N GLY A 332 41.12 -6.77 -2.17
CA GLY A 332 41.19 -8.22 -1.96
C GLY A 332 40.03 -8.76 -1.12
N TYR A 333 38.80 -8.61 -1.58
CA TYR A 333 37.69 -9.41 -1.07
C TYR A 333 37.81 -10.81 -1.68
N ARG A 334 38.23 -11.79 -0.87
CA ARG A 334 38.14 -13.21 -1.23
C ARG A 334 36.68 -13.53 -1.50
N ASP A 335 36.48 -14.24 -2.60
CA ASP A 335 35.26 -14.93 -2.98
C ASP A 335 34.70 -15.68 -1.76
N VAL A 336 33.75 -15.08 -1.06
CA VAL A 336 32.97 -15.76 -0.02
C VAL A 336 31.74 -16.33 -0.69
N GLY A 337 31.82 -17.62 -0.99
CA GLY A 337 30.69 -18.46 -1.36
C GLY A 337 30.79 -19.03 -2.77
N GLY A 338 31.31 -20.25 -2.87
CA GLY A 338 31.25 -21.11 -4.05
C GLY A 338 29.82 -21.58 -4.35
N GLY A 339 28.96 -20.66 -4.76
CA GLY A 339 27.67 -20.95 -5.36
C GLY A 339 27.76 -20.79 -6.88
N GLU A 340 27.40 -21.84 -7.62
CA GLU A 340 27.24 -21.82 -9.07
C GLU A 340 26.48 -20.56 -9.54
N LEU A 341 27.16 -19.75 -10.34
CA LEU A 341 26.59 -18.58 -11.02
C LEU A 341 25.46 -19.04 -11.95
N LEU A 342 24.28 -18.47 -11.81
CA LEU A 342 23.13 -18.79 -12.67
C LEU A 342 23.44 -18.36 -14.12
N TRP A 343 23.70 -19.37 -14.96
CA TRP A 343 23.97 -19.25 -16.39
C TRP A 343 22.68 -18.95 -17.16
N VAL A 344 22.61 -17.83 -17.87
CA VAL A 344 21.59 -17.61 -18.90
C VAL A 344 22.31 -17.12 -20.16
N GLY A 345 22.37 -17.97 -21.19
CA GLY A 345 22.70 -17.54 -22.55
C GLY A 345 24.18 -17.40 -22.92
N GLY A 346 25.08 -18.24 -22.39
CA GLY A 346 26.40 -18.48 -23.00
C GLY A 346 27.51 -17.49 -22.69
N GLU A 347 27.23 -16.30 -22.15
CA GLU A 347 28.26 -15.36 -21.66
C GLU A 347 27.81 -14.70 -20.36
N LEU A 348 28.55 -14.93 -19.27
CA LEU A 348 28.53 -14.02 -18.12
C LEU A 348 29.36 -12.79 -18.52
N PRO A 349 28.87 -11.53 -18.36
CA PRO A 349 29.77 -10.39 -18.39
C PRO A 349 30.66 -10.47 -17.15
N GLY A 350 31.78 -11.18 -17.31
CA GLY A 350 32.73 -11.45 -16.26
C GLY A 350 33.32 -10.14 -15.76
N ARG A 351 33.15 -9.87 -14.45
CA ARG A 351 33.51 -8.62 -13.77
C ARG A 351 32.79 -7.40 -14.39
N PRO A 352 32.13 -6.56 -13.58
CA PRO A 352 31.50 -5.33 -14.06
C PRO A 352 32.49 -4.31 -14.62
N TYR A 353 33.80 -4.60 -14.59
CA TYR A 353 34.81 -3.76 -15.21
C TYR A 353 35.68 -4.60 -16.14
N PRO A 354 35.88 -4.11 -17.37
CA PRO A 354 36.67 -4.82 -18.36
C PRO A 354 38.11 -4.99 -17.87
N ARG A 355 38.70 -6.18 -18.09
CA ARG A 355 40.11 -6.41 -17.75
C ARG A 355 40.99 -5.39 -18.51
N ARG A 356 41.99 -4.83 -17.82
CA ARG A 356 42.96 -3.89 -18.40
C ARG A 356 43.50 -4.46 -19.72
N GLY A 357 43.33 -3.73 -20.83
CA GLY A 357 43.81 -4.12 -22.16
C GLY A 357 42.76 -4.69 -23.13
N THR A 358 41.52 -4.95 -22.69
CA THR A 358 40.37 -5.32 -23.55
C THR A 358 39.83 -4.12 -24.33
N GLU A 359 39.08 -4.35 -25.42
CA GLU A 359 38.46 -3.25 -26.20
C GLU A 359 37.52 -2.39 -25.36
N ASP A 360 36.74 -2.97 -24.46
CA ASP A 360 35.90 -2.23 -23.51
C ASP A 360 36.73 -1.38 -22.53
N ALA A 361 37.88 -1.88 -22.08
CA ALA A 361 38.83 -1.10 -21.28
C ALA A 361 39.51 0.01 -22.10
N ARG A 362 39.72 -0.19 -23.42
CA ARG A 362 40.24 0.83 -24.36
C ARG A 362 39.19 1.88 -24.73
N GLN A 363 37.91 1.50 -24.72
CA GLN A 363 36.76 2.38 -24.97
C GLN A 363 36.29 3.11 -23.69
N GLY A 364 36.95 2.87 -22.55
CA GLY A 364 36.80 3.66 -21.33
C GLY A 364 35.47 3.47 -20.63
N GLY A 365 35.12 2.27 -20.18
CA GLY A 365 34.03 2.09 -19.20
C GLY A 365 33.17 0.85 -19.38
N TYR A 366 32.24 0.65 -18.44
CA TYR A 366 31.25 -0.44 -18.48
C TYR A 366 29.98 0.01 -19.19
N ARG A 367 29.54 -0.72 -20.23
CA ARG A 367 28.27 -0.47 -20.92
C ARG A 367 27.14 -1.26 -20.27
N VAL A 368 26.07 -0.60 -19.87
CA VAL A 368 24.88 -1.25 -19.30
C VAL A 368 24.10 -1.98 -20.41
N PRO A 369 23.86 -3.30 -20.28
CA PRO A 369 23.12 -4.07 -21.28
C PRO A 369 21.66 -3.62 -21.44
N SER A 370 21.04 -4.03 -22.55
CA SER A 370 19.60 -3.80 -22.76
C SER A 370 18.75 -4.50 -21.70
N GLY A 371 17.68 -3.85 -21.25
CA GLY A 371 16.80 -4.35 -20.20
C GLY A 371 17.43 -4.42 -18.81
N HIS A 372 18.56 -3.75 -18.58
CA HIS A 372 19.29 -3.75 -17.31
C HIS A 372 19.54 -2.33 -16.78
N VAL A 373 19.83 -2.24 -15.49
CA VAL A 373 20.30 -1.02 -14.81
C VAL A 373 21.54 -1.32 -13.96
N PHE A 374 22.41 -0.33 -13.80
CA PHE A 374 23.55 -0.37 -12.88
C PHE A 374 23.20 0.40 -11.60
N VAL A 375 23.29 -0.27 -10.45
CA VAL A 375 22.88 0.31 -9.17
C VAL A 375 24.05 0.44 -8.21
N MET A 376 24.04 1.49 -7.38
CA MET A 376 25.03 1.71 -6.33
C MET A 376 24.35 2.13 -5.03
N GLY A 377 25.01 1.85 -3.91
CA GLY A 377 24.61 2.41 -2.61
C GLY A 377 25.13 3.84 -2.45
N ASP A 378 24.38 4.65 -1.69
CA ASP A 378 24.78 6.00 -1.33
C ASP A 378 25.95 5.99 -0.31
N ASN A 379 26.09 4.89 0.45
CA ASN A 379 27.27 4.60 1.26
C ASN A 379 28.31 3.87 0.40
N ARG A 380 29.05 4.66 -0.39
CA ARG A 380 29.82 4.19 -1.55
C ARG A 380 30.87 3.15 -1.18
N ASP A 381 31.53 3.26 -0.05
CA ASP A 381 32.58 2.31 0.34
C ASP A 381 32.07 1.15 1.22
N ASN A 382 30.79 1.20 1.63
CA ASN A 382 30.16 0.14 2.43
C ASN A 382 28.83 -0.31 1.79
N SER A 383 28.90 -0.65 0.50
CA SER A 383 27.75 -1.13 -0.27
C SER A 383 28.14 -2.29 -1.17
N ASN A 384 27.44 -3.41 -1.02
CA ASN A 384 27.52 -4.55 -1.95
C ASN A 384 26.53 -4.35 -3.10
N ASP A 385 26.99 -3.81 -4.22
CA ASP A 385 26.16 -3.37 -5.35
C ASP A 385 26.74 -3.77 -6.72
N SER A 386 26.25 -3.15 -7.82
CA SER A 386 26.60 -3.56 -9.18
C SER A 386 28.10 -3.52 -9.50
N ARG A 387 28.90 -2.80 -8.70
CA ARG A 387 30.37 -2.83 -8.79
C ARG A 387 30.99 -4.19 -8.45
N PHE A 388 30.25 -5.05 -7.75
CA PHE A 388 30.74 -6.36 -7.30
C PHE A 388 30.07 -7.52 -8.03
N TRP A 389 28.77 -7.40 -8.33
CA TRP A 389 27.98 -8.51 -8.88
C TRP A 389 27.31 -8.20 -10.23
N GLY A 390 27.55 -7.04 -10.83
CA GLY A 390 27.02 -6.69 -12.17
C GLY A 390 25.65 -6.01 -12.15
N THR A 391 25.01 -5.91 -13.31
CA THR A 391 23.77 -5.16 -13.48
C THR A 391 22.52 -5.90 -13.02
N VAL A 392 21.44 -5.17 -12.78
CA VAL A 392 20.13 -5.71 -12.41
C VAL A 392 19.20 -5.73 -13.62
N PRO A 393 18.59 -6.88 -13.98
CA PRO A 393 17.53 -6.90 -14.98
C PRO A 393 16.31 -6.10 -14.50
N VAL A 394 15.73 -5.25 -15.35
CA VAL A 394 14.57 -4.40 -15.00
C VAL A 394 13.39 -5.22 -14.47
N ARG A 395 13.20 -6.45 -14.94
CA ARG A 395 12.13 -7.35 -14.46
C ARG A 395 12.24 -7.70 -12.97
N ARG A 396 13.45 -7.66 -12.39
CA ARG A 396 13.70 -7.95 -10.97
C ARG A 396 13.43 -6.77 -10.05
N ILE A 397 13.14 -5.58 -10.61
CA ILE A 397 12.78 -4.39 -9.83
C ILE A 397 11.40 -4.58 -9.23
N LYS A 398 11.30 -4.61 -7.90
CA LYS A 398 10.02 -4.74 -7.19
C LYS A 398 9.23 -3.44 -7.23
N GLY A 399 9.89 -2.30 -7.06
CA GLY A 399 9.27 -0.98 -7.15
C GLY A 399 10.21 0.16 -6.77
N LYS A 400 9.66 1.38 -6.78
CA LYS A 400 10.38 2.62 -6.44
C LYS A 400 10.09 3.01 -4.98
N ALA A 401 11.13 3.28 -4.19
CA ALA A 401 10.97 3.72 -2.81
C ALA A 401 10.23 5.07 -2.76
N MET A 402 9.32 5.28 -1.81
CA MET A 402 8.50 6.50 -1.75
C MET A 402 8.94 7.42 -0.61
N PHE A 403 8.57 7.07 0.61
CA PHE A 403 8.83 7.85 1.81
C PHE A 403 9.04 6.92 3.01
N ILE A 404 9.69 7.46 4.04
CA ILE A 404 9.87 6.80 5.33
C ILE A 404 8.59 7.01 6.15
N TRP A 405 7.89 5.94 6.52
CA TRP A 405 6.67 6.05 7.33
C TRP A 405 6.91 5.79 8.82
N TRP A 406 8.06 5.22 9.17
CA TRP A 406 8.51 5.02 10.54
C TRP A 406 10.03 4.89 10.57
N SER A 407 10.69 5.33 11.64
CA SER A 407 12.12 5.13 11.83
C SER A 407 12.46 4.87 13.30
N ASN A 408 13.40 3.96 13.51
CA ASN A 408 13.95 3.65 14.82
C ASN A 408 15.47 3.41 14.82
N ALA A 409 16.19 4.18 14.01
CA ALA A 409 17.60 3.92 13.73
C ALA A 409 18.52 3.99 14.95
N ASP A 410 18.24 4.89 15.90
CA ASP A 410 18.93 5.01 17.18
C ASP A 410 18.33 4.19 18.34
N ARG A 411 17.39 3.27 18.06
CA ARG A 411 16.55 2.55 19.06
C ARG A 411 15.54 3.43 19.80
N SER A 412 15.38 4.68 19.40
CA SER A 412 14.29 5.57 19.76
C SER A 412 13.39 5.78 18.54
N VAL A 413 12.38 6.67 18.64
CA VAL A 413 11.52 7.01 17.49
C VAL A 413 12.02 8.32 16.90
N GLU A 414 12.52 8.27 15.67
CA GLU A 414 13.06 9.44 14.97
C GLU A 414 11.99 10.13 14.13
N THR A 415 11.25 11.04 14.76
CA THR A 415 10.11 11.71 14.15
C THR A 415 10.49 12.61 12.97
N GLU A 416 11.72 13.12 12.92
CA GLU A 416 12.20 13.99 11.84
C GLU A 416 12.35 13.25 10.51
N ARG A 417 12.56 11.93 10.56
CA ARG A 417 12.67 11.09 9.36
C ARG A 417 11.31 10.69 8.79
N ILE A 418 10.25 10.75 9.59
CA ILE A 418 8.91 10.33 9.17
C ILE A 418 8.34 11.33 8.17
N GLY A 419 7.90 10.82 7.01
CA GLY A 419 7.33 11.60 5.92
C GLY A 419 8.36 12.09 4.89
N VAL A 420 9.67 11.91 5.14
CA VAL A 420 10.72 12.28 4.20
C VAL A 420 10.59 11.45 2.91
N SER A 421 10.45 12.13 1.77
CA SER A 421 10.47 11.50 0.46
C SER A 421 11.89 11.05 0.13
N ILE A 422 12.01 9.83 -0.39
CA ILE A 422 13.29 9.21 -0.77
C ILE A 422 13.69 9.61 -2.20
N GLN A 423 12.73 10.11 -2.99
CA GLN A 423 12.93 10.43 -4.42
C GLN A 423 13.07 11.93 -4.69
N ASP A 424 12.75 12.77 -3.72
CA ASP A 424 12.78 14.22 -3.89
C ASP A 424 14.21 14.75 -3.77
N ASP A 425 14.44 15.97 -4.25
CA ASP A 425 15.72 16.66 -4.10
C ASP A 425 16.07 16.83 -2.61
N LEU A 426 17.32 16.52 -2.27
CA LEU A 426 17.86 16.79 -0.94
C LEU A 426 17.85 18.30 -0.66
N ASP A 427 17.09 18.71 0.36
CA ASP A 427 17.14 20.05 0.90
C ASP A 427 18.32 20.18 1.88
N VAL A 428 19.25 21.07 1.59
CA VAL A 428 20.47 21.28 2.38
C VAL A 428 20.40 22.65 3.04
N ASP A 429 20.46 22.71 4.37
CA ASP A 429 20.53 23.99 5.08
C ASP A 429 21.88 24.68 4.81
N VAL A 430 21.86 25.64 3.90
CA VAL A 430 23.03 26.38 3.45
C VAL A 430 23.51 27.46 4.44
N ARG A 431 22.74 27.77 5.50
CA ARG A 431 23.03 28.94 6.37
C ARG A 431 24.38 28.86 7.06
N ASN A 432 24.79 27.65 7.45
CA ASN A 432 26.03 27.40 8.18
C ASN A 432 27.16 26.85 7.29
N LEU A 433 26.96 26.83 5.97
CA LEU A 433 27.96 26.33 5.02
C LEU A 433 28.98 27.41 4.64
N ALA A 434 30.21 26.98 4.38
CA ALA A 434 31.26 27.86 3.87
C ALA A 434 30.88 28.45 2.50
N ALA A 435 31.44 29.61 2.15
CA ALA A 435 31.12 30.28 0.88
C ALA A 435 31.34 29.37 -0.35
N ALA A 436 32.46 28.65 -0.39
CA ALA A 436 32.76 27.71 -1.47
C ALA A 436 31.75 26.56 -1.59
N GLN A 437 31.22 26.07 -0.46
CA GLN A 437 30.22 25.00 -0.46
C GLN A 437 28.88 25.51 -1.00
N ARG A 438 28.47 26.70 -0.59
CA ARG A 438 27.26 27.36 -1.11
C ARG A 438 27.35 27.61 -2.61
N GLU A 439 28.49 28.09 -3.08
CA GLU A 439 28.74 28.31 -4.51
C GLU A 439 28.68 26.99 -5.30
N CYS A 440 29.29 25.93 -4.79
CA CYS A 440 29.23 24.61 -5.41
C CYS A 440 27.80 24.08 -5.50
N LEU A 441 27.03 24.11 -4.40
CA LEU A 441 25.63 23.68 -4.37
C LEU A 441 24.75 24.49 -5.33
N ALA A 442 24.96 25.81 -5.40
CA ALA A 442 24.27 26.67 -6.36
C ALA A 442 24.62 26.30 -7.82
N GLY A 443 25.83 25.79 -8.05
CA GLY A 443 26.25 25.22 -9.34
C GLY A 443 25.52 23.91 -9.68
N LEU A 444 25.26 23.05 -8.69
CA LEU A 444 24.49 21.81 -8.89
C LEU A 444 23.03 22.08 -9.27
N ALA A 445 22.41 23.12 -8.72
CA ALA A 445 21.01 23.45 -8.97
C ALA A 445 20.73 23.90 -10.42
N ARG A 446 21.76 24.19 -11.22
CA ARG A 446 21.59 24.57 -12.63
C ARG A 446 21.22 23.33 -13.44
N PRO A 447 20.16 23.38 -14.27
CA PRO A 447 19.81 22.26 -15.14
C PRO A 447 20.99 21.91 -16.04
N GLU A 448 21.24 20.62 -16.27
CA GLU A 448 22.30 20.21 -17.18
C GLU A 448 22.07 20.83 -18.57
N PRO A 449 23.08 21.43 -19.20
CA PRO A 449 22.95 21.91 -20.57
C PRO A 449 22.63 20.71 -21.49
N GLY A 450 21.40 20.69 -22.02
CA GLY A 450 20.89 19.63 -22.89
C GLY A 450 20.07 18.52 -22.19
N ALA A 451 19.64 18.72 -20.95
CA ALA A 451 18.48 17.96 -20.45
C ALA A 451 17.22 18.41 -21.24
N PRO A 452 16.41 17.47 -21.78
CA PRO A 452 15.21 17.81 -22.56
C PRO A 452 14.17 18.59 -21.74
#